data_AF-A0A078KZM4-F1
#
_entry.id   AF-A0A078KZM4-F1
#
_cell.length_a   1.000
_cell.length_b   1.000
_cell.length_c   1.000
_cell.angle_alpha   90.00
_cell.angle_beta   90.00
_cell.angle_gamma   90.00
#
_symmetry.space_group_name_H-M   'P 1'
#
loop_
_entity.id
_entity.type
_entity.pdbx_description
1 polymer ?
#
loop_
_entity_poly.entity_id
_entity_poly.type
_entity_poly.pdbx_seq_one_letter_code
_entity_poly.pdbx_strand_id
1 'polypeptide(L)'
;MKKKTNLEENYPQHKLVIIGGGIVAAIEAYFAYLDAKDKNTPIRVIIYEKNKALSETTTSHLVPSLTPDEIFVVPRGQELVKLLQSNEICVDDEEGIYKSEVAEQFIKKLKEYSTDEEGHQIRTKTLLELGKMSMKLWQHIYDNADSKLKAILEESNFNPCRESKTVEGTLHDGYRIDLIYKDPNAKRKASTMISNYQELGYINSKVLSPKEVMEKDLFLTDFCKANSTIGEHQWKEDVIALWRPGGCIDTQVFLPKFYAYLSDVMGRYTNQHGELKPCFHLKFDRNVTGVTYSSPNTISGVLFFDRPAKAHKHQYDREEYVFCPGESVGTLKKLGFDEPAYSGFAGVSLKLNIRVNEKILSKYKQFNHYMEIHQEGLTLAWQGRVIDNMIFIGAAGAKSFSSDQKPHKDQAFARNNNLLQLNVMNEILPQIISIALGRNTEGQQLTAEDLIQLEQNGIAERWVGIRAVAFDGYPTIGAISNSNGLISNARCTTHLGSCGASFAPAAVHVSRSIFSQQADIEDLTNEVLSFGKTMR
;
A
#
# COMPACT_ATOMS: atom_id res chain seq x y z
N MET A 1 -38.60 23.32 11.85
CA MET A 1 -37.32 24.00 12.14
C MET A 1 -36.18 23.04 11.83
N LYS A 2 -35.39 23.33 10.79
CA LYS A 2 -34.14 22.61 10.51
C LYS A 2 -33.10 23.06 11.55
N LYS A 3 -32.57 22.14 12.37
CA LYS A 3 -31.37 22.39 13.17
C LYS A 3 -30.20 22.57 12.19
N LYS A 4 -29.81 23.82 11.92
CA LYS A 4 -28.48 24.15 11.43
C LYS A 4 -27.51 23.87 12.58
N THR A 5 -26.56 22.98 12.36
CA THR A 5 -25.44 22.68 13.25
C THR A 5 -24.49 23.89 13.27
N ASN A 6 -24.36 24.52 14.44
CA ASN A 6 -23.38 25.58 14.73
C ASN A 6 -21.95 25.00 14.77
N LEU A 7 -21.33 24.75 13.61
CA LEU A 7 -19.88 24.52 13.51
C LEU A 7 -19.11 25.79 13.11
N GLU A 8 -19.82 26.87 12.80
CA GLU A 8 -19.24 28.20 12.64
C GLU A 8 -19.21 28.86 14.03
N GLU A 9 -18.03 28.99 14.67
CA GLU A 9 -17.61 30.21 15.42
C GLU A 9 -16.37 30.12 16.33
N ASN A 10 -15.70 28.97 16.54
CA ASN A 10 -14.49 28.93 17.39
C ASN A 10 -13.23 28.41 16.68
N TYR A 11 -12.09 29.03 16.98
CA TYR A 11 -10.77 28.61 16.51
C TYR A 11 -10.44 27.20 17.05
N PRO A 12 -9.92 26.26 16.23
CA PRO A 12 -9.62 24.91 16.70
C PRO A 12 -8.56 24.91 17.80
N GLN A 13 -8.87 24.31 18.95
CA GLN A 13 -7.93 24.18 20.07
C GLN A 13 -6.85 23.13 19.79
N HIS A 14 -7.14 22.16 18.92
CA HIS A 14 -6.24 21.07 18.58
C HIS A 14 -5.71 21.21 17.16
N LYS A 15 -4.41 20.98 17.00
CA LYS A 15 -3.74 20.93 15.71
C LYS A 15 -2.98 19.62 15.53
N LEU A 16 -3.18 19.00 14.39
CA LEU A 16 -2.44 17.83 13.93
C LEU A 16 -1.62 18.20 12.70
N VAL A 17 -0.31 17.98 12.76
CA VAL A 17 0.61 18.13 11.63
C VAL A 17 1.07 16.75 11.19
N ILE A 18 0.83 16.41 9.93
CA ILE A 18 1.24 15.14 9.34
C ILE A 18 2.30 15.41 8.27
N ILE A 19 3.41 14.67 8.33
CA ILE A 19 4.53 14.76 7.40
C ILE A 19 4.48 13.54 6.46
N GLY A 20 4.28 13.78 5.17
CA GLY A 20 3.98 12.79 4.13
C GLY A 20 2.50 12.79 3.77
N GLY A 21 2.17 12.71 2.47
CA GLY A 21 0.82 12.79 1.92
C GLY A 21 0.34 11.51 1.22
N GLY A 22 0.91 10.36 1.58
CA GLY A 22 0.44 9.05 1.13
C GLY A 22 -0.83 8.58 1.86
N ILE A 23 -1.30 7.38 1.52
CA ILE A 23 -2.55 6.81 2.06
C ILE A 23 -2.58 6.70 3.59
N VAL A 24 -1.44 6.41 4.23
CA VAL A 24 -1.32 6.37 5.70
C VAL A 24 -1.70 7.73 6.30
N ALA A 25 -1.23 8.83 5.71
CA ALA A 25 -1.55 10.18 6.18
C ALA A 25 -3.01 10.56 5.94
N ALA A 26 -3.62 10.07 4.86
CA ALA A 26 -5.04 10.26 4.61
C ALA A 26 -5.91 9.53 5.65
N ILE A 27 -5.56 8.29 5.99
CA ILE A 27 -6.25 7.50 7.02
C ILE A 27 -6.05 8.11 8.41
N GLU A 28 -4.84 8.59 8.71
CA GLU A 28 -4.52 9.35 9.92
C GLU A 28 -5.43 10.59 10.08
N ALA A 29 -5.53 11.40 9.02
CA ALA A 29 -6.41 12.56 9.00
C ALA A 29 -7.89 12.17 9.17
N TYR A 30 -8.32 11.07 8.55
CA TYR A 30 -9.68 10.57 8.67
C TYR A 30 -10.02 10.14 10.10
N PHE A 31 -9.17 9.36 10.76
CA PHE A 31 -9.40 8.94 12.15
C PHE A 31 -9.35 10.13 13.11
N ALA A 32 -8.48 11.11 12.87
CA ALA A 32 -8.48 12.36 13.63
C ALA A 32 -9.80 13.14 13.46
N TYR A 33 -10.39 13.14 12.27
CA TYR A 33 -11.73 13.70 12.03
C TYR A 33 -12.83 12.94 12.75
N LEU A 34 -12.82 11.61 12.73
CA LEU A 34 -13.81 10.80 13.44
C LEU A 34 -13.78 11.09 14.95
N ASP A 35 -12.60 11.10 15.56
CA ASP A 35 -12.45 11.42 17.00
C ASP A 35 -12.95 12.83 17.32
N ALA A 36 -12.65 13.80 16.45
CA ALA A 36 -13.08 15.19 16.60
C ALA A 36 -14.61 15.34 16.49
N LYS A 37 -15.20 14.62 15.53
CA LYS A 37 -16.65 14.56 15.31
C LYS A 37 -17.36 13.94 16.52
N ASP A 38 -16.86 12.82 17.03
CA ASP A 38 -17.45 12.11 18.16
C ASP A 38 -17.41 12.95 19.45
N LYS A 39 -16.33 13.72 19.64
CA LYS A 39 -16.19 14.65 20.77
C LYS A 39 -16.86 16.01 20.53
N ASN A 40 -17.42 16.25 19.35
CA ASN A 40 -17.95 17.53 18.91
C ASN A 40 -16.95 18.70 19.13
N THR A 41 -15.68 18.46 18.78
CA THR A 41 -14.59 19.44 18.93
C THR A 41 -13.93 19.71 17.58
N PRO A 42 -13.71 20.97 17.17
CA PRO A 42 -13.03 21.26 15.92
C PRO A 42 -11.53 20.93 16.01
N ILE A 43 -11.00 20.31 14.96
CA ILE A 43 -9.56 20.02 14.81
C ILE A 43 -9.02 20.68 13.55
N ARG A 44 -7.80 21.20 13.62
CA ARG A 44 -7.05 21.64 12.45
C ARG A 44 -6.06 20.56 12.02
N VAL A 45 -6.15 20.09 10.79
CA VAL A 45 -5.22 19.09 10.22
C VAL A 45 -4.44 19.72 9.08
N ILE A 46 -3.11 19.60 9.11
CA ILE A 46 -2.23 20.04 8.02
C ILE A 46 -1.33 18.88 7.62
N ILE A 47 -1.36 18.52 6.35
CA ILE A 47 -0.49 17.53 5.74
C ILE A 47 0.53 18.25 4.87
N TYR A 48 1.81 17.93 5.07
CA TYR A 48 2.91 18.40 4.24
C TYR A 48 3.40 17.26 3.33
N GLU A 49 3.26 17.45 2.03
CA GLU A 49 3.71 16.52 0.99
C GLU A 49 4.94 17.10 0.28
N LYS A 50 5.99 16.27 0.14
CA LYS A 50 7.25 16.65 -0.51
C LYS A 50 7.05 16.84 -2.03
N ASN A 51 6.18 16.05 -2.64
CA ASN A 51 5.92 16.03 -4.06
C ASN A 51 5.04 17.22 -4.49
N LYS A 52 5.03 17.53 -5.79
CA LYS A 52 4.23 18.64 -6.35
C LYS A 52 2.77 18.28 -6.53
N ALA A 53 2.48 16.98 -6.63
CA ALA A 53 1.14 16.44 -6.76
C ALA A 53 1.05 15.01 -6.20
N LEU A 54 -0.16 14.52 -5.93
CA LEU A 54 -0.39 13.13 -5.49
C LEU A 54 0.00 12.12 -6.58
N SER A 55 -0.12 12.50 -7.85
CA SER A 55 0.28 11.70 -9.01
C SER A 55 1.79 11.51 -9.14
N GLU A 56 2.60 12.02 -8.21
CA GLU A 56 4.05 11.77 -8.15
C GLU A 56 4.40 10.83 -6.97
N THR A 57 3.40 10.34 -6.23
CA THR A 57 3.60 9.39 -5.12
C THR A 57 3.54 7.96 -5.65
N THR A 58 4.39 7.07 -5.13
CA THR A 58 4.34 5.64 -5.52
C THR A 58 2.95 5.05 -5.36
N THR A 59 2.20 5.42 -4.30
CA THR A 59 0.84 4.93 -4.06
C THR A 59 -0.12 5.20 -5.24
N SER A 60 0.06 6.28 -6.00
CA SER A 60 -0.78 6.58 -7.19
C SER A 60 -0.49 5.67 -8.38
N HIS A 61 0.65 4.99 -8.42
CA HIS A 61 1.07 4.12 -9.53
C HIS A 61 0.99 2.63 -9.19
N LEU A 62 0.56 2.29 -7.97
CA LEU A 62 0.36 0.90 -7.56
C LEU A 62 -1.11 0.49 -7.72
N VAL A 63 -1.32 -0.83 -7.73
CA VAL A 63 -2.62 -1.49 -7.68
C VAL A 63 -2.64 -2.40 -6.44
N PRO A 64 -2.82 -1.83 -5.24
CA PRO A 64 -2.61 -2.59 -4.02
C PRO A 64 -3.57 -3.77 -3.88
N SER A 65 -3.01 -4.88 -3.43
CA SER A 65 -3.72 -6.06 -2.95
C SER A 65 -4.11 -5.82 -1.49
N LEU A 66 -5.40 -5.87 -1.18
CA LEU A 66 -5.86 -5.81 0.21
C LEU A 66 -5.92 -7.24 0.75
N THR A 67 -4.84 -7.68 1.40
CA THR A 67 -4.72 -9.02 2.00
C THR A 67 -4.04 -8.94 3.37
N PRO A 68 -4.28 -9.90 4.28
CA PRO A 68 -3.67 -9.93 5.62
C PRO A 68 -2.15 -10.14 5.64
N ASP A 69 -1.54 -10.59 4.55
CA ASP A 69 -0.14 -11.04 4.49
C ASP A 69 0.74 -10.23 3.54
N GLU A 70 0.20 -9.17 2.92
CA GLU A 70 0.91 -8.26 1.99
C GLU A 70 2.19 -7.64 2.58
N ILE A 71 2.33 -7.65 3.90
CA ILE A 71 3.51 -7.13 4.60
C ILE A 71 4.75 -8.03 4.42
N PHE A 72 4.57 -9.32 4.12
CA PHE A 72 5.67 -10.30 3.98
C PHE A 72 6.24 -10.43 2.59
N VAL A 73 5.86 -9.56 1.67
CA VAL A 73 6.25 -9.72 0.27
C VAL A 73 7.77 -9.46 0.10
N VAL A 74 8.50 -8.96 1.11
CA VAL A 74 9.99 -9.00 1.13
C VAL A 74 10.41 -10.17 2.01
N PRO A 75 11.30 -11.08 1.54
CA PRO A 75 11.86 -12.15 2.36
C PRO A 75 12.43 -11.60 3.68
N ARG A 76 12.43 -12.41 4.74
CA ARG A 76 12.88 -11.99 6.08
C ARG A 76 13.90 -12.95 6.65
N GLY A 77 14.68 -12.48 7.61
CA GLY A 77 15.63 -13.30 8.34
C GLY A 77 16.66 -13.96 7.42
N GLN A 78 16.91 -15.25 7.63
CA GLN A 78 17.98 -15.98 6.94
C GLN A 78 17.77 -16.07 5.42
N GLU A 79 16.53 -16.06 4.94
CA GLU A 79 16.22 -16.06 3.51
C GLU A 79 16.71 -14.78 2.83
N LEU A 80 16.41 -13.62 3.43
CA LEU A 80 16.88 -12.33 2.91
C LEU A 80 18.41 -12.22 2.98
N VAL A 81 19.03 -12.74 4.05
CA VAL A 81 20.50 -12.78 4.16
C VAL A 81 21.11 -13.54 2.97
N LYS A 82 20.55 -14.71 2.63
CA LYS A 82 21.04 -15.52 1.51
C LYS A 82 20.90 -14.78 0.18
N LEU A 83 19.74 -14.17 -0.09
CA LEU A 83 19.48 -13.43 -1.33
C LEU A 83 20.37 -12.20 -1.51
N LEU A 84 20.70 -11.51 -0.41
CA LEU A 84 21.64 -10.39 -0.45
C LEU A 84 23.09 -10.87 -0.64
N GLN A 85 23.47 -12.02 -0.10
CA GLN A 85 24.81 -12.60 -0.30
C GLN A 85 25.02 -13.15 -1.70
N SER A 86 23.97 -13.69 -2.33
CA SER A 86 24.01 -14.21 -3.71
C SER A 86 23.85 -13.11 -4.77
N ASN A 87 23.56 -11.87 -4.36
CA ASN A 87 23.18 -10.75 -5.22
C ASN A 87 21.90 -10.97 -6.07
N GLU A 88 21.13 -12.02 -5.82
CA GLU A 88 19.96 -12.40 -6.63
C GLU A 88 18.79 -11.40 -6.56
N ILE A 89 18.78 -10.52 -5.56
CA ILE A 89 17.73 -9.51 -5.37
C ILE A 89 18.23 -8.08 -5.63
N CYS A 90 19.40 -7.86 -6.24
CA CYS A 90 19.93 -6.49 -6.44
C CYS A 90 19.30 -5.77 -7.63
N VAL A 91 19.44 -4.45 -7.67
CA VAL A 91 19.32 -3.71 -8.92
C VAL A 91 20.61 -3.94 -9.72
N ASP A 92 20.52 -4.66 -10.83
CA ASP A 92 21.65 -5.21 -11.61
C ASP A 92 22.70 -4.17 -12.09
N ASP A 93 22.35 -2.88 -12.13
CA ASP A 93 23.12 -1.86 -12.86
C ASP A 93 23.77 -0.77 -11.98
N GLU A 94 23.61 -0.75 -10.66
CA GLU A 94 24.17 0.32 -9.81
C GLU A 94 25.36 -0.13 -8.97
N GLU A 95 26.54 0.38 -9.33
CA GLU A 95 27.74 0.24 -8.49
C GLU A 95 27.51 0.86 -7.11
N GLY A 96 27.92 0.15 -6.07
CA GLY A 96 28.03 0.71 -4.72
C GLY A 96 26.76 0.66 -3.86
N ILE A 97 25.69 -0.02 -4.28
CA ILE A 97 24.50 -0.27 -3.43
C ILE A 97 24.93 -0.81 -2.04
N TYR A 98 25.84 -1.78 -2.02
CA TYR A 98 26.34 -2.40 -0.79
C TYR A 98 27.38 -1.59 -0.02
N LYS A 99 27.85 -0.46 -0.59
CA LYS A 99 28.90 0.37 0.01
C LYS A 99 28.34 1.57 0.79
N SER A 100 27.01 1.78 0.79
CA SER A 100 26.41 2.84 1.58
C SER A 100 26.32 2.44 3.05
N GLU A 101 26.49 3.41 3.95
CA GLU A 101 26.36 3.21 5.39
C GLU A 101 24.99 2.60 5.75
N VAL A 102 23.94 3.01 5.02
CA VAL A 102 22.57 2.47 5.16
C VAL A 102 22.56 0.96 4.86
N ALA A 103 23.17 0.53 3.75
CA ALA A 103 23.23 -0.89 3.39
C ALA A 103 24.03 -1.71 4.43
N GLU A 104 25.19 -1.21 4.85
CA GLU A 104 26.05 -1.89 5.82
C GLU A 104 25.33 -2.08 7.17
N GLN A 105 24.68 -1.04 7.68
CA GLN A 105 23.92 -1.11 8.93
C GLN A 105 22.71 -2.04 8.81
N PHE A 106 21.97 -1.96 7.71
CA PHE A 106 20.83 -2.83 7.44
C PHE A 106 21.24 -4.31 7.41
N ILE A 107 22.28 -4.66 6.64
CA ILE A 107 22.76 -6.03 6.51
C ILE A 107 23.31 -6.56 7.84
N LYS A 108 24.02 -5.72 8.60
CA LYS A 108 24.52 -6.09 9.93
C LYS A 108 23.35 -6.45 10.86
N LYS A 109 22.35 -5.57 10.98
CA LYS A 109 21.18 -5.81 11.85
C LYS A 109 20.32 -6.97 11.38
N LEU A 110 20.16 -7.15 10.07
CA LEU A 110 19.47 -8.29 9.48
C LEU A 110 20.15 -9.63 9.86
N LYS A 111 21.49 -9.69 9.87
CA LYS A 111 22.25 -10.88 10.29
C LYS A 111 22.12 -11.17 11.78
N GLU A 112 22.10 -10.12 12.61
CA GLU A 112 21.83 -10.26 14.05
C GLU A 112 20.43 -10.85 14.25
N TYR A 113 19.43 -10.26 13.60
CA TYR A 113 18.04 -10.72 13.61
C TYR A 113 17.87 -12.14 13.11
N SER A 114 18.56 -12.53 12.04
CA SER A 114 18.34 -13.82 11.38
C SER A 114 18.64 -15.05 12.24
N THR A 115 19.26 -14.86 13.41
CA THR A 115 19.53 -15.90 14.40
C THR A 115 18.41 -16.09 15.43
N ASP A 116 17.38 -15.24 15.44
CA ASP A 116 16.24 -15.24 16.37
C ASP A 116 15.01 -15.96 15.78
N GLU A 117 15.06 -17.29 15.65
CA GLU A 117 13.97 -18.07 15.03
C GLU A 117 12.63 -17.95 15.78
N GLU A 118 12.65 -17.97 17.11
CA GLU A 118 11.44 -17.83 17.92
C GLU A 118 10.82 -16.45 17.76
N GLY A 119 11.64 -15.39 17.85
CA GLY A 119 11.17 -14.03 17.64
C GLY A 119 10.70 -13.77 16.21
N HIS A 120 11.20 -14.49 15.20
CA HIS A 120 10.65 -14.45 13.84
C HIS A 120 9.22 -14.98 13.79
N GLN A 121 8.95 -16.11 14.44
CA GLN A 121 7.64 -16.75 14.44
C GLN A 121 6.61 -15.86 15.15
N ILE A 122 6.95 -15.32 16.33
CA ILE A 122 6.09 -14.42 17.08
C ILE A 122 5.77 -13.18 16.24
N ARG A 123 6.79 -12.48 15.72
CA ARG A 123 6.59 -11.28 14.90
C ARG A 123 5.76 -11.56 13.65
N THR A 124 5.95 -12.71 13.01
CA THR A 124 5.15 -13.12 11.85
C THR A 124 3.68 -13.27 12.23
N LYS A 125 3.38 -13.97 13.32
CA LYS A 125 2.00 -14.12 13.80
C LYS A 125 1.38 -12.76 14.12
N THR A 126 2.08 -11.90 14.85
CA THR A 126 1.58 -10.55 15.20
C THR A 126 1.31 -9.71 13.94
N LEU A 127 2.15 -9.80 12.91
CA LEU A 127 1.94 -9.08 11.64
C LEU A 127 0.73 -9.60 10.85
N LEU A 128 0.48 -10.91 10.85
CA LEU A 128 -0.72 -11.49 10.24
C LEU A 128 -2.00 -11.01 10.94
N GLU A 129 -1.99 -11.00 12.28
CA GLU A 129 -3.13 -10.50 13.06
C GLU A 129 -3.32 -8.99 12.86
N LEU A 130 -2.25 -8.21 12.73
CA LEU A 130 -2.32 -6.79 12.35
C LEU A 130 -2.94 -6.61 10.95
N GLY A 131 -2.56 -7.45 9.99
CA GLY A 131 -3.14 -7.45 8.65
C GLY A 131 -4.63 -7.78 8.67
N LYS A 132 -5.03 -8.80 9.42
CA LYS A 132 -6.43 -9.18 9.64
C LYS A 132 -7.23 -8.05 10.31
N MET A 133 -6.66 -7.39 11.32
CA MET A 133 -7.24 -6.19 11.93
C MET A 133 -7.44 -5.10 10.86
N SER A 134 -6.47 -4.88 9.98
CA SER A 134 -6.58 -3.87 8.94
C SER A 134 -7.68 -4.17 7.93
N MET A 135 -7.86 -5.43 7.53
CA MET A 135 -8.94 -5.84 6.63
C MET A 135 -10.32 -5.57 7.26
N LYS A 136 -10.48 -5.85 8.57
CA LYS A 136 -11.68 -5.51 9.33
C LYS A 136 -11.92 -4.00 9.40
N LEU A 137 -10.87 -3.21 9.61
CA LEU A 137 -10.97 -1.75 9.66
C LEU A 137 -11.31 -1.14 8.30
N TRP A 138 -10.76 -1.66 7.20
CA TRP A 138 -11.18 -1.27 5.85
C TRP A 138 -12.68 -1.53 5.61
N GLN A 139 -13.16 -2.71 6.00
CA GLN A 139 -14.59 -3.03 5.96
C GLN A 139 -15.41 -2.08 6.83
N HIS A 140 -14.95 -1.79 8.05
CA HIS A 140 -15.61 -0.86 8.97
C HIS A 140 -15.71 0.56 8.39
N ILE A 141 -14.65 1.05 7.74
CA ILE A 141 -14.64 2.34 7.04
C ILE A 141 -15.71 2.35 5.96
N TYR A 142 -15.83 1.29 5.15
CA TYR A 142 -16.83 1.20 4.10
C TYR A 142 -18.26 1.12 4.64
N ASP A 143 -18.50 0.30 5.67
CA ASP A 143 -19.84 0.08 6.23
C ASP A 143 -20.38 1.32 6.96
N ASN A 144 -19.50 2.13 7.55
CA ASN A 144 -19.86 3.35 8.29
C ASN A 144 -19.64 4.63 7.49
N ALA A 145 -19.21 4.52 6.23
CA ALA A 145 -19.05 5.66 5.33
C ALA A 145 -20.40 6.35 5.10
N ASP A 146 -20.38 7.69 5.07
CA ASP A 146 -21.52 8.43 4.53
C ASP A 146 -21.65 8.17 3.01
N SER A 147 -22.75 8.63 2.42
CA SER A 147 -23.03 8.42 0.99
C SER A 147 -21.92 8.93 0.06
N LYS A 148 -21.20 9.99 0.45
CA LYS A 148 -20.15 10.59 -0.39
C LYS A 148 -18.87 9.75 -0.33
N LEU A 149 -18.44 9.36 0.86
CA LEU A 149 -17.28 8.49 1.02
C LEU A 149 -17.52 7.10 0.44
N LYS A 150 -18.75 6.57 0.59
CA LYS A 150 -19.13 5.27 0.03
C LYS A 150 -19.05 5.27 -1.49
N ALA A 151 -19.56 6.31 -2.15
CA ALA A 151 -19.45 6.49 -3.59
C ALA A 151 -17.98 6.57 -4.05
N ILE A 152 -17.12 7.26 -3.28
CA ILE A 152 -15.68 7.33 -3.58
C ILE A 152 -15.05 5.93 -3.52
N LEU A 153 -15.36 5.13 -2.50
CA LEU A 153 -14.84 3.77 -2.36
C LEU A 153 -15.31 2.86 -3.52
N GLU A 154 -16.59 2.90 -3.86
CA GLU A 154 -17.16 2.12 -4.97
C GLU A 154 -16.54 2.51 -6.31
N GLU A 155 -16.41 3.81 -6.58
CA GLU A 155 -15.75 4.30 -7.79
C GLU A 155 -14.29 3.87 -7.86
N SER A 156 -13.61 3.79 -6.71
CA SER A 156 -12.22 3.35 -6.59
C SER A 156 -12.07 1.83 -6.61
N ASN A 157 -13.07 1.09 -7.07
CA ASN A 157 -13.06 -0.37 -7.10
C ASN A 157 -12.78 -1.03 -5.74
N PHE A 158 -13.19 -0.39 -4.63
CA PHE A 158 -12.96 -0.99 -3.32
C PHE A 158 -13.70 -2.32 -3.22
N ASN A 159 -12.94 -3.39 -3.02
CA ASN A 159 -13.46 -4.70 -2.70
C ASN A 159 -12.86 -5.12 -1.35
N PRO A 160 -13.70 -5.50 -0.37
CA PRO A 160 -13.19 -5.88 0.94
C PRO A 160 -12.48 -7.23 0.87
N CYS A 161 -11.60 -7.47 1.83
CA CYS A 161 -11.07 -8.79 2.15
C CYS A 161 -11.74 -9.26 3.44
N ARG A 162 -12.57 -10.30 3.37
CA ARG A 162 -13.32 -10.83 4.52
C ARG A 162 -13.80 -12.25 4.23
N GLU A 163 -14.30 -12.93 5.26
CA GLU A 163 -15.02 -14.19 5.03
C GLU A 163 -16.24 -13.96 4.15
N SER A 164 -16.43 -14.84 3.14
CA SER A 164 -17.58 -14.73 2.25
C SER A 164 -18.87 -14.95 3.02
N LYS A 165 -19.92 -14.21 2.66
CA LYS A 165 -21.24 -14.34 3.29
C LYS A 165 -21.97 -15.63 2.88
N THR A 166 -21.51 -16.25 1.80
CA THR A 166 -22.09 -17.46 1.22
C THR A 166 -21.01 -18.54 1.06
N VAL A 167 -21.42 -19.80 1.20
CA VAL A 167 -20.53 -20.98 1.08
C VAL A 167 -20.03 -21.17 -0.35
N GLU A 168 -20.87 -20.91 -1.35
CA GLU A 168 -20.49 -21.07 -2.76
C GLU A 168 -19.52 -19.98 -3.26
N GLY A 169 -19.47 -18.84 -2.55
CA GLY A 169 -18.60 -17.71 -2.81
C GLY A 169 -18.92 -17.01 -4.14
N THR A 170 -19.30 -15.74 -4.08
CA THR A 170 -19.36 -14.90 -5.28
C THR A 170 -18.06 -14.12 -5.44
N LEU A 171 -17.62 -13.89 -6.67
CA LEU A 171 -16.57 -12.89 -6.93
C LEU A 171 -16.98 -11.59 -6.28
N HIS A 172 -16.01 -10.90 -5.67
CA HIS A 172 -16.23 -9.58 -5.07
C HIS A 172 -16.93 -9.59 -3.70
N ASP A 173 -17.14 -10.77 -3.10
CA ASP A 173 -17.57 -10.90 -1.71
C ASP A 173 -16.43 -11.41 -0.81
N GLY A 174 -15.38 -10.60 -0.64
CA GLY A 174 -14.29 -10.89 0.29
C GLY A 174 -13.16 -11.77 -0.27
N TYR A 175 -13.44 -12.48 -1.36
CA TYR A 175 -12.56 -13.45 -2.00
C TYR A 175 -12.29 -13.12 -3.47
N ARG A 176 -11.23 -13.72 -4.00
CA ARG A 176 -10.83 -13.61 -5.40
C ARG A 176 -10.17 -14.89 -5.91
N ILE A 177 -9.93 -14.92 -7.21
CA ILE A 177 -9.16 -15.94 -7.90
C ILE A 177 -7.72 -15.44 -8.01
N ASP A 178 -6.79 -16.21 -7.48
CA ASP A 178 -5.36 -16.06 -7.72
C ASP A 178 -4.87 -17.17 -8.66
N LEU A 179 -3.89 -16.87 -9.49
CA LEU A 179 -3.30 -17.85 -10.41
C LEU A 179 -1.86 -18.13 -9.99
N ILE A 180 -1.53 -19.40 -9.86
CA ILE A 180 -0.14 -19.87 -9.70
C ILE A 180 0.16 -20.71 -10.94
N TYR A 181 1.11 -20.28 -11.78
CA TYR A 181 1.39 -20.96 -13.04
C TYR A 181 2.86 -20.85 -13.43
N LYS A 182 3.35 -21.79 -14.25
CA LYS A 182 4.79 -21.97 -14.51
C LYS A 182 5.59 -22.11 -13.21
N ASP A 183 5.01 -22.82 -12.25
CA ASP A 183 5.65 -23.14 -10.98
C ASP A 183 5.56 -24.66 -10.78
N PRO A 184 6.70 -25.40 -10.79
CA PRO A 184 6.68 -26.84 -10.60
C PRO A 184 6.14 -27.28 -9.22
N ASN A 185 6.00 -26.34 -8.28
CA ASN A 185 5.46 -26.55 -6.94
C ASN A 185 4.06 -25.92 -6.76
N ALA A 186 3.37 -25.55 -7.84
CA ALA A 186 2.08 -24.85 -7.81
C ALA A 186 1.07 -25.44 -6.79
N LYS A 187 0.85 -26.77 -6.83
CA LYS A 187 -0.04 -27.48 -5.90
C LYS A 187 0.39 -27.34 -4.44
N ARG A 188 1.67 -27.52 -4.15
CA ARG A 188 2.21 -27.40 -2.78
C ARG A 188 2.06 -25.98 -2.26
N LYS A 189 2.40 -24.97 -3.09
CA LYS A 189 2.29 -23.55 -2.76
C LYS A 189 0.83 -23.17 -2.44
N ALA A 190 -0.12 -23.61 -3.27
CA ALA A 190 -1.54 -23.40 -3.02
C ALA A 190 -2.00 -24.04 -1.70
N SER A 191 -1.62 -25.30 -1.41
CA SER A 191 -1.97 -25.96 -0.15
C SER A 191 -1.45 -25.22 1.08
N THR A 192 -0.20 -24.72 1.04
CA THR A 192 0.36 -23.91 2.12
C THR A 192 -0.41 -22.60 2.30
N MET A 193 -0.72 -21.90 1.21
CA MET A 193 -1.52 -20.66 1.28
C MET A 193 -2.89 -20.92 1.89
N ILE A 194 -3.58 -22.00 1.47
CA ILE A 194 -4.88 -22.39 2.03
C ILE A 194 -4.78 -22.60 3.55
N SER A 195 -3.81 -23.40 4.01
CA SER A 195 -3.61 -23.67 5.44
C SER A 195 -3.41 -22.37 6.23
N ASN A 196 -2.52 -21.50 5.75
CA ASN A 196 -2.20 -20.23 6.40
C ASN A 196 -3.44 -19.33 6.52
N TYR A 197 -4.26 -19.23 5.47
CA TYR A 197 -5.48 -18.41 5.52
C TYR A 197 -6.55 -19.04 6.42
N GLN A 198 -6.69 -20.36 6.41
CA GLN A 198 -7.63 -21.06 7.29
C GLN A 198 -7.27 -20.87 8.78
N GLU A 199 -5.98 -20.88 9.13
CA GLU A 199 -5.49 -20.54 10.48
C GLU A 199 -5.86 -19.11 10.91
N LEU A 200 -5.93 -18.18 9.95
CA LEU A 200 -6.40 -16.82 10.19
C LEU A 200 -7.93 -16.70 10.25
N GLY A 201 -8.66 -17.81 10.12
CA GLY A 201 -10.11 -17.87 10.15
C GLY A 201 -10.79 -17.74 8.78
N TYR A 202 -10.03 -17.78 7.68
CA TYR A 202 -10.57 -17.70 6.33
C TYR A 202 -10.90 -19.07 5.74
N ILE A 203 -11.97 -19.68 6.26
CA ILE A 203 -12.27 -21.11 6.11
C ILE A 203 -12.63 -21.52 4.67
N ASN A 204 -13.15 -20.60 3.86
CA ASN A 204 -13.60 -20.91 2.49
C ASN A 204 -12.46 -20.96 1.45
N SER A 205 -11.20 -20.84 1.87
CA SER A 205 -10.04 -20.91 0.97
C SER A 205 -9.92 -22.31 0.35
N LYS A 206 -9.83 -22.42 -0.98
CA LYS A 206 -9.79 -23.70 -1.70
C LYS A 206 -9.16 -23.58 -3.09
N VAL A 207 -8.74 -24.71 -3.65
CA VAL A 207 -8.40 -24.81 -5.08
C VAL A 207 -9.68 -24.79 -5.91
N LEU A 208 -9.66 -24.11 -7.04
CA LEU A 208 -10.72 -24.18 -8.05
C LEU A 208 -10.27 -25.07 -9.21
N SER A 209 -11.17 -25.87 -9.76
CA SER A 209 -10.97 -26.53 -11.07
C SER A 209 -11.00 -25.50 -12.21
N PRO A 210 -10.45 -25.82 -13.41
CA PRO A 210 -10.54 -24.91 -14.57
C PRO A 210 -11.99 -24.57 -14.91
N LYS A 211 -12.90 -25.54 -14.86
CA LYS A 211 -14.33 -25.33 -15.06
C LYS A 211 -14.93 -24.33 -14.05
N GLU A 212 -14.65 -24.47 -12.76
CA GLU A 212 -15.12 -23.52 -11.74
C GLU A 212 -14.58 -22.11 -11.97
N VAL A 213 -13.32 -21.98 -12.43
CA VAL A 213 -12.76 -20.66 -12.79
C VAL A 213 -13.51 -20.06 -13.96
N MET A 214 -13.78 -20.82 -15.03
CA MET A 214 -14.52 -20.32 -16.19
C MET A 214 -15.97 -19.93 -15.86
N GLU A 215 -16.62 -20.68 -14.97
CA GLU A 215 -17.98 -20.37 -14.50
C GLU A 215 -18.03 -19.11 -13.63
N LYS A 216 -16.99 -18.89 -12.80
CA LYS A 216 -16.89 -17.69 -11.96
C LYS A 216 -16.43 -16.47 -12.76
N ASP A 217 -15.46 -16.64 -13.65
CA ASP A 217 -14.83 -15.57 -14.42
C ASP A 217 -14.61 -15.96 -15.89
N LEU A 218 -15.55 -15.53 -16.73
CA LEU A 218 -15.52 -15.83 -18.16
C LEU A 218 -14.29 -15.24 -18.87
N PHE A 219 -13.66 -14.20 -18.33
CA PHE A 219 -12.49 -13.57 -18.95
C PHE A 219 -11.21 -14.40 -18.79
N LEU A 220 -11.21 -15.41 -17.91
CA LEU A 220 -10.11 -16.36 -17.74
C LEU A 220 -10.27 -17.63 -18.58
N THR A 221 -11.31 -17.72 -19.42
CA THR A 221 -11.63 -18.93 -20.19
C THR A 221 -10.47 -19.37 -21.10
N ASP A 222 -9.86 -18.45 -21.84
CA ASP A 222 -8.75 -18.79 -22.74
C ASP A 222 -7.53 -19.29 -21.94
N PHE A 223 -7.23 -18.65 -20.80
CA PHE A 223 -6.18 -19.10 -19.88
C PHE A 223 -6.46 -20.52 -19.35
N CYS A 224 -7.68 -20.80 -18.90
CA CYS A 224 -8.08 -22.12 -18.40
C CYS A 224 -7.93 -23.20 -19.46
N LYS A 225 -8.38 -22.93 -20.70
CA LYS A 225 -8.26 -23.87 -21.82
C LYS A 225 -6.81 -24.15 -22.19
N ALA A 226 -5.98 -23.11 -22.23
CA ALA A 226 -4.55 -23.26 -22.51
C ALA A 226 -3.79 -24.02 -21.42
N ASN A 227 -4.28 -24.03 -20.17
CA ASN A 227 -3.57 -24.58 -19.01
C ASN A 227 -4.26 -25.78 -18.33
N SER A 228 -5.22 -26.40 -19.00
CA SER A 228 -5.90 -27.60 -18.53
C SER A 228 -5.61 -28.83 -19.40
N THR A 229 -5.83 -30.00 -18.83
CA THR A 229 -5.80 -31.31 -19.48
C THR A 229 -7.20 -31.95 -19.40
N ILE A 230 -7.48 -32.88 -20.32
CA ILE A 230 -8.70 -33.70 -20.37
C ILE A 230 -9.99 -32.84 -20.29
N GLY A 231 -10.42 -32.27 -21.42
CA GLY A 231 -11.73 -31.64 -21.53
C GLY A 231 -12.00 -30.51 -20.52
N GLU A 232 -10.96 -29.76 -20.14
CA GLU A 232 -11.08 -28.57 -19.27
C GLU A 232 -11.43 -28.89 -17.80
N HIS A 233 -11.13 -30.12 -17.33
CA HIS A 233 -11.44 -30.56 -15.97
C HIS A 233 -10.26 -30.55 -14.99
N GLN A 234 -9.03 -30.70 -15.48
CA GLN A 234 -7.85 -30.82 -14.63
C GLN A 234 -6.77 -29.80 -15.02
N TRP A 235 -6.08 -29.20 -14.06
CA TRP A 235 -4.94 -28.34 -14.34
C TRP A 235 -3.73 -29.14 -14.84
N LYS A 236 -2.86 -28.50 -15.62
CA LYS A 236 -1.48 -28.98 -15.82
C LYS A 236 -0.73 -29.00 -14.48
N GLU A 237 0.35 -29.76 -14.38
CA GLU A 237 1.09 -29.97 -13.12
C GLU A 237 1.68 -28.69 -12.52
N ASP A 238 2.05 -27.74 -13.38
CA ASP A 238 2.68 -26.46 -13.02
C ASP A 238 1.69 -25.29 -12.92
N VAL A 239 0.37 -25.58 -12.90
CA VAL A 239 -0.69 -24.57 -12.86
C VAL A 239 -1.74 -24.92 -11.82
N ILE A 240 -2.24 -23.91 -11.10
CA ILE A 240 -3.39 -24.03 -10.22
C ILE A 240 -4.07 -22.67 -10.01
N ALA A 241 -5.38 -22.68 -9.85
CA ALA A 241 -6.14 -21.51 -9.44
C ALA A 241 -6.59 -21.65 -7.99
N LEU A 242 -6.43 -20.57 -7.23
CA LEU A 242 -6.74 -20.52 -5.80
C LEU A 242 -7.90 -19.55 -5.56
N TRP A 243 -8.94 -20.01 -4.88
CA TRP A 243 -9.97 -19.17 -4.28
C TRP A 243 -9.56 -18.83 -2.86
N ARG A 244 -9.29 -17.56 -2.58
CA ARG A 244 -8.80 -17.13 -1.27
C ARG A 244 -9.24 -15.71 -0.90
N PRO A 245 -9.19 -15.32 0.38
CA PRO A 245 -9.51 -13.96 0.79
C PRO A 245 -8.58 -12.96 0.11
N GLY A 246 -9.17 -11.87 -0.37
CA GLY A 246 -8.42 -10.79 -0.99
C GLY A 246 -9.36 -9.71 -1.48
N GLY A 247 -8.91 -8.48 -1.34
CA GLY A 247 -9.61 -7.28 -1.80
C GLY A 247 -8.69 -6.41 -2.64
N CYS A 248 -9.20 -5.24 -2.98
CA CYS A 248 -8.46 -4.25 -3.76
C CYS A 248 -8.98 -2.85 -3.50
N ILE A 249 -8.18 -1.86 -3.88
CA ILE A 249 -8.60 -0.47 -4.02
C ILE A 249 -7.71 0.19 -5.08
N ASP A 250 -8.30 0.97 -5.96
CA ASP A 250 -7.58 1.81 -6.92
C ASP A 250 -7.20 3.11 -6.21
N THR A 251 -5.94 3.19 -5.79
CA THR A 251 -5.41 4.34 -5.07
C THR A 251 -5.24 5.58 -5.94
N GLN A 252 -5.14 5.44 -7.26
CA GLN A 252 -5.08 6.57 -8.19
C GLN A 252 -6.39 7.35 -8.19
N VAL A 253 -7.52 6.63 -8.09
CA VAL A 253 -8.85 7.22 -7.99
C VAL A 253 -9.18 7.60 -6.54
N PHE A 254 -8.90 6.70 -5.59
CA PHE A 254 -9.28 6.88 -4.19
C PHE A 254 -8.62 8.08 -3.54
N LEU A 255 -7.28 8.17 -3.59
CA LEU A 255 -6.53 9.08 -2.74
C LEU A 255 -6.87 10.57 -3.00
N PRO A 256 -6.91 11.06 -4.26
CA PRO A 256 -7.29 12.44 -4.54
C PRO A 256 -8.71 12.76 -4.09
N LYS A 257 -9.67 11.84 -4.33
CA LYS A 257 -11.08 12.03 -3.95
C LYS A 257 -11.26 11.98 -2.44
N PHE A 258 -10.52 11.12 -1.76
CA PHE A 258 -10.56 11.01 -0.32
C PHE A 258 -10.01 12.27 0.37
N TYR A 259 -8.93 12.87 -0.15
CA TYR A 259 -8.47 14.16 0.34
C TYR A 259 -9.46 15.30 0.09
N ALA A 260 -10.13 15.32 -1.08
CA ALA A 260 -11.19 16.28 -1.34
C ALA A 260 -12.39 16.09 -0.39
N TYR A 261 -12.74 14.84 -0.08
CA TYR A 261 -13.74 14.50 0.93
C TYR A 261 -13.35 15.04 2.31
N LEU A 262 -12.13 14.77 2.79
CA LEU A 262 -11.63 15.28 4.08
C LEU A 262 -11.66 16.81 4.14
N SER A 263 -11.29 17.48 3.05
CA SER A 263 -11.34 18.94 2.96
C SER A 263 -12.75 19.50 3.09
N ASP A 264 -13.76 18.76 2.67
CA ASP A 264 -15.16 19.16 2.73
C ASP A 264 -15.74 18.90 4.13
N VAL A 265 -15.61 17.67 4.62
CA VAL A 265 -16.26 17.24 5.87
C VAL A 265 -15.65 17.84 7.14
N MET A 266 -14.36 18.22 7.12
CA MET A 266 -13.73 18.89 8.26
C MET A 266 -14.14 20.38 8.37
N GLY A 267 -14.74 20.96 7.34
CA GLY A 267 -15.30 22.31 7.39
C GLY A 267 -14.28 23.44 7.55
N ARG A 268 -14.71 24.53 8.20
CA ARG A 268 -13.99 25.80 8.31
C ARG A 268 -14.04 26.34 9.75
N TYR A 269 -13.11 27.24 10.07
CA TYR A 269 -13.08 28.01 11.31
C TYR A 269 -12.83 29.49 11.01
N THR A 270 -13.20 30.38 11.94
CA THR A 270 -12.89 31.81 11.88
C THR A 270 -11.58 32.07 12.61
N ASN A 271 -10.61 32.69 11.94
CA ASN A 271 -9.33 33.03 12.57
C ASN A 271 -9.41 34.29 13.44
N GLN A 272 -8.31 34.64 14.12
CA GLN A 272 -8.21 35.84 14.97
C GLN A 272 -8.46 37.17 14.22
N HIS A 273 -8.44 37.17 12.89
CA HIS A 273 -8.72 38.33 12.04
C HIS A 273 -10.16 38.33 11.48
N GLY A 274 -11.02 37.40 11.91
CA GLY A 274 -12.38 37.29 11.38
C GLY A 274 -12.47 36.59 10.01
N GLU A 275 -11.39 36.00 9.51
CA GLU A 275 -11.38 35.34 8.20
C GLU A 275 -11.75 33.86 8.34
N LEU A 276 -12.65 33.38 7.47
CA LEU A 276 -12.96 31.96 7.33
C LEU A 276 -11.78 31.21 6.68
N LYS A 277 -11.26 30.18 7.36
CA LYS A 277 -10.19 29.31 6.88
C LYS A 277 -10.61 27.84 6.96
N PRO A 278 -10.14 26.97 6.06
CA PRO A 278 -10.45 25.55 6.14
C PRO A 278 -9.71 24.88 7.30
N CYS A 279 -10.37 23.90 7.93
CA CYS A 279 -9.79 23.09 9.00
C CYS A 279 -8.74 22.10 8.47
N PHE A 280 -8.88 21.65 7.23
CA PHE A 280 -7.97 20.73 6.56
C PHE A 280 -7.11 21.43 5.51
N HIS A 281 -5.82 21.06 5.45
CA HIS A 281 -4.92 21.50 4.39
C HIS A 281 -3.99 20.37 3.95
N LEU A 282 -4.00 20.03 2.66
CA LEU A 282 -2.92 19.29 2.00
C LEU A 282 -2.02 20.29 1.27
N LYS A 283 -0.74 20.31 1.60
CA LYS A 283 0.24 21.25 1.04
C LYS A 283 1.37 20.52 0.34
N PHE A 284 1.37 20.61 -0.99
CA PHE A 284 2.43 20.11 -1.86
C PHE A 284 3.67 20.98 -1.85
N ASP A 285 4.78 20.43 -2.34
CA ASP A 285 6.08 21.10 -2.44
C ASP A 285 6.54 21.62 -1.07
N ARG A 286 6.43 20.76 -0.06
CA ARG A 286 6.80 21.02 1.34
C ARG A 286 7.71 19.91 1.85
N ASN A 287 8.94 19.90 1.34
CA ASN A 287 9.99 19.03 1.84
C ASN A 287 10.43 19.45 3.24
N VAL A 288 10.10 18.65 4.26
CA VAL A 288 10.48 18.90 5.65
C VAL A 288 11.91 18.45 5.87
N THR A 289 12.79 19.36 6.30
CA THR A 289 14.23 19.12 6.46
C THR A 289 14.69 19.17 7.92
N GLY A 290 13.81 19.55 8.84
CA GLY A 290 14.12 19.60 10.26
C GLY A 290 12.89 19.92 11.08
N VAL A 291 13.06 19.87 12.40
CA VAL A 291 12.03 20.22 13.39
C VAL A 291 12.59 21.24 14.37
N THR A 292 11.72 22.08 14.93
CA THR A 292 12.06 23.00 16.01
C THR A 292 11.43 22.52 17.31
N TYR A 293 12.07 22.86 18.43
CA TYR A 293 11.69 22.39 19.75
C TYR A 293 11.36 23.57 20.66
N SER A 294 10.28 23.47 21.44
CA SER A 294 9.99 24.40 22.55
C SER A 294 10.63 23.93 23.86
N SER A 295 10.82 22.63 23.99
CA SER A 295 11.60 21.95 25.02
C SER A 295 12.35 20.78 24.37
N PRO A 296 13.41 20.20 24.99
CA PRO A 296 14.23 19.16 24.37
C PRO A 296 13.45 17.98 23.75
N ASN A 297 12.25 17.71 24.25
CA ASN A 297 11.38 16.60 23.87
C ASN A 297 9.97 17.04 23.45
N THR A 298 9.78 18.29 23.01
CA THR A 298 8.49 18.79 22.50
C THR A 298 8.68 19.58 21.22
N ILE A 299 8.14 19.07 20.12
CA ILE A 299 8.22 19.73 18.81
C ILE A 299 7.29 20.94 18.84
N SER A 300 7.85 22.09 18.46
CA SER A 300 7.14 23.35 18.31
C SER A 300 6.90 23.73 16.86
N GLY A 301 7.56 23.10 15.89
CA GLY A 301 7.43 23.44 14.47
C GLY A 301 8.26 22.55 13.54
N VAL A 302 8.13 22.80 12.23
CA VAL A 302 8.87 22.11 11.15
C VAL A 302 9.59 23.12 10.26
N LEU A 303 10.76 22.73 9.75
CA LEU A 303 11.56 23.48 8.80
C LEU A 303 11.38 22.90 7.39
N PHE A 304 11.39 23.74 6.38
CA PHE A 304 11.25 23.32 4.98
C PHE A 304 12.49 23.68 4.17
N PHE A 305 12.83 22.83 3.21
CA PHE A 305 13.87 23.10 2.22
C PHE A 305 13.60 24.43 1.50
N ASP A 306 14.64 25.26 1.34
CA ASP A 306 14.62 26.57 0.68
C ASP A 306 13.53 27.55 1.14
N ARG A 307 13.06 27.43 2.38
CA ARG A 307 12.06 28.37 2.92
C ARG A 307 12.48 28.88 4.30
N PRO A 308 12.31 30.18 4.57
CA PRO A 308 12.58 30.72 5.89
C PRO A 308 11.61 30.12 6.91
N ALA A 309 12.11 29.91 8.13
CA ALA A 309 11.28 29.52 9.26
C ALA A 309 10.17 30.56 9.45
N LYS A 310 8.92 30.09 9.61
CA LYS A 310 7.78 30.97 9.89
C LYS A 310 7.45 30.88 11.37
N ALA A 311 7.33 32.05 12.01
CA ALA A 311 6.84 32.12 13.38
C ALA A 311 5.44 31.53 13.50
N HIS A 312 5.20 30.80 14.60
CA HIS A 312 3.88 30.31 14.95
C HIS A 312 2.98 31.49 15.28
N LYS A 313 1.91 31.67 14.50
CA LYS A 313 0.98 32.79 14.65
C LYS A 313 -0.06 32.57 15.76
N HIS A 314 -0.27 31.32 16.18
CA HIS A 314 -1.31 30.94 17.14
C HIS A 314 -0.82 29.78 18.01
N GLN A 315 -1.14 29.85 19.30
CA GLN A 315 -0.84 28.81 20.27
C GLN A 315 -2.04 27.88 20.42
N TYR A 316 -1.84 26.60 20.17
CA TYR A 316 -2.86 25.56 20.33
C TYR A 316 -2.75 24.93 21.72
N ASP A 317 -3.89 24.49 22.27
CA ASP A 317 -3.93 23.76 23.54
C ASP A 317 -3.24 22.39 23.40
N ARG A 318 -3.39 21.76 22.23
CA ARG A 318 -2.70 20.52 21.85
C ARG A 318 -2.20 20.61 20.43
N GLU A 319 -0.90 20.39 20.24
CA GLU A 319 -0.26 20.32 18.93
C GLU A 319 0.53 19.02 18.80
N GLU A 320 0.16 18.19 17.82
CA GLU A 320 0.75 16.88 17.58
C GLU A 320 1.41 16.79 16.21
N TYR A 321 2.47 15.98 16.13
CA TYR A 321 3.22 15.73 14.92
C TYR A 321 3.25 14.24 14.60
N VAL A 322 2.88 13.88 13.37
CA VAL A 322 2.88 12.49 12.90
C VAL A 322 3.76 12.38 11.67
N PHE A 323 4.74 11.49 11.72
CA PHE A 323 5.66 11.24 10.61
C PHE A 323 5.24 9.98 9.84
N CYS A 324 4.78 10.19 8.60
CA CYS A 324 4.37 9.17 7.65
C CYS A 324 5.16 9.29 6.33
N PRO A 325 6.51 9.25 6.36
CA PRO A 325 7.36 9.57 5.20
C PRO A 325 7.23 8.60 4.02
N GLY A 326 6.60 7.44 4.21
CA GLY A 326 6.29 6.46 3.17
C GLY A 326 7.55 5.94 2.47
N GLU A 327 7.63 6.14 1.17
CA GLU A 327 8.76 5.78 0.30
C GLU A 327 10.08 6.53 0.60
N SER A 328 10.05 7.54 1.47
CA SER A 328 11.22 8.38 1.77
C SER A 328 12.11 7.72 2.83
N VAL A 329 13.02 6.86 2.37
CA VAL A 329 13.94 6.07 3.21
C VAL A 329 14.83 6.98 4.08
N GLY A 330 14.90 6.66 5.37
CA GLY A 330 15.76 7.33 6.35
C GLY A 330 15.32 8.71 6.78
N THR A 331 14.05 9.05 6.57
CA THR A 331 13.53 10.39 6.90
C THR A 331 13.58 10.66 8.40
N LEU A 332 13.29 9.67 9.26
CA LEU A 332 13.30 9.91 10.71
C LEU A 332 14.72 10.23 11.20
N LYS A 333 15.72 9.47 10.73
CA LYS A 333 17.13 9.69 11.04
C LYS A 333 17.62 11.05 10.56
N LYS A 334 17.25 11.46 9.34
CA LYS A 334 17.60 12.79 8.78
C LYS A 334 17.01 13.94 9.58
N LEU A 335 15.87 13.73 10.24
CA LEU A 335 15.24 14.71 11.13
C LEU A 335 15.80 14.68 12.56
N GLY A 336 16.78 13.82 12.84
CA GLY A 336 17.42 13.69 14.15
C GLY A 336 16.68 12.78 15.13
N PHE A 337 15.76 11.94 14.63
CA PHE A 337 15.09 10.93 15.44
C PHE A 337 15.82 9.59 15.38
N ASP A 338 15.55 8.74 16.37
CA ASP A 338 15.94 7.34 16.29
C ASP A 338 15.13 6.64 15.20
N GLU A 339 15.79 5.74 14.48
CA GLU A 339 15.21 4.94 13.40
C GLU A 339 15.92 3.59 13.40
N PRO A 340 15.19 2.46 13.37
CA PRO A 340 15.83 1.14 13.27
C PRO A 340 16.60 1.05 11.96
N ALA A 341 17.59 0.15 11.85
CA ALA A 341 18.28 -0.03 10.59
C ALA A 341 17.27 -0.32 9.47
N TYR A 342 17.34 0.45 8.38
CA TYR A 342 16.34 0.49 7.32
C TYR A 342 16.99 0.36 5.95
N SER A 343 16.20 0.01 4.96
CA SER A 343 16.62 -0.01 3.57
C SER A 343 15.45 0.19 2.63
N GLY A 344 15.74 0.65 1.41
CA GLY A 344 14.82 0.71 0.30
C GLY A 344 14.85 -0.55 -0.55
N PHE A 345 13.66 -1.01 -0.92
CA PHE A 345 13.46 -2.03 -1.94
C PHE A 345 12.68 -1.44 -3.10
N ALA A 346 13.33 -1.30 -4.25
CA ALA A 346 12.73 -0.85 -5.49
C ALA A 346 11.61 -1.80 -5.93
N GLY A 347 10.56 -1.25 -6.52
CA GLY A 347 9.44 -1.98 -7.08
C GLY A 347 8.93 -1.33 -8.34
N VAL A 348 8.61 -2.15 -9.33
CA VAL A 348 8.04 -1.66 -10.58
C VAL A 348 6.55 -1.88 -10.65
N SER A 349 5.88 -0.98 -11.37
CA SER A 349 4.53 -1.20 -11.83
C SER A 349 4.38 -0.81 -13.29
N LEU A 350 3.45 -1.50 -13.95
CA LEU A 350 3.02 -1.25 -15.32
C LEU A 350 1.50 -1.08 -15.31
N LYS A 351 1.03 0.02 -15.88
CA LYS A 351 -0.38 0.28 -16.13
C LYS A 351 -0.63 0.39 -17.62
N LEU A 352 -1.72 -0.20 -18.08
CA LEU A 352 -2.22 -0.11 -19.45
C LEU A 352 -3.59 0.55 -19.41
N ASN A 353 -3.78 1.61 -20.21
CA ASN A 353 -5.05 2.30 -20.43
C ASN A 353 -5.43 2.19 -21.90
N ILE A 354 -6.25 1.18 -22.23
CA ILE A 354 -6.54 0.80 -23.61
C ILE A 354 -7.88 1.39 -24.01
N ARG A 355 -7.87 2.40 -24.88
CA ARG A 355 -9.11 2.96 -25.44
C ARG A 355 -9.78 1.97 -26.38
N VAL A 356 -11.09 1.79 -26.20
CA VAL A 356 -11.87 0.85 -26.98
C VAL A 356 -13.14 1.50 -27.53
N ASN A 357 -13.63 0.97 -28.66
CA ASN A 357 -14.92 1.39 -29.22
C ASN A 357 -16.09 0.71 -28.49
N GLU A 358 -17.31 1.16 -28.73
CA GLU A 358 -18.52 0.65 -28.08
C GLU A 358 -18.73 -0.86 -28.27
N LYS A 359 -18.35 -1.39 -29.43
CA LYS A 359 -18.47 -2.82 -29.71
C LYS A 359 -17.60 -3.65 -28.77
N ILE A 360 -16.32 -3.28 -28.63
CA ILE A 360 -15.40 -3.94 -27.69
C ILE A 360 -15.83 -3.68 -26.26
N LEU A 361 -16.23 -2.44 -25.93
CA LEU A 361 -16.70 -2.08 -24.59
C LEU A 361 -17.87 -2.97 -24.15
N SER A 362 -18.83 -3.23 -25.04
CA SER A 362 -19.98 -4.09 -24.74
C SER A 362 -19.58 -5.54 -24.38
N LYS A 363 -18.49 -6.05 -24.97
CA LYS A 363 -17.93 -7.39 -24.69
C LYS A 363 -17.26 -7.43 -23.31
N TYR A 364 -16.59 -6.36 -22.90
CA TYR A 364 -15.84 -6.28 -21.64
C TYR A 364 -16.58 -5.55 -20.52
N LYS A 365 -17.87 -5.21 -20.69
CA LYS A 365 -18.63 -4.39 -19.72
C LYS A 365 -18.65 -4.93 -18.28
N GLN A 366 -18.46 -6.24 -18.10
CA GLN A 366 -18.42 -6.91 -16.79
C GLN A 366 -16.99 -7.27 -16.35
N PHE A 367 -15.97 -6.85 -17.09
CA PHE A 367 -14.58 -7.13 -16.76
C PHE A 367 -14.19 -6.36 -15.50
N ASN A 368 -13.93 -7.10 -14.42
CA ASN A 368 -13.37 -6.59 -13.18
C ASN A 368 -12.54 -7.70 -12.51
N HIS A 369 -11.22 -7.59 -12.63
CA HIS A 369 -10.23 -8.47 -12.03
C HIS A 369 -9.51 -7.73 -10.92
N TYR A 370 -9.36 -8.41 -9.79
CA TYR A 370 -8.27 -8.14 -8.87
C TYR A 370 -7.79 -9.50 -8.37
N MET A 371 -6.49 -9.73 -8.49
CA MET A 371 -5.88 -11.04 -8.33
C MET A 371 -4.45 -10.86 -7.80
N GLU A 372 -3.86 -11.90 -7.28
CA GLU A 372 -2.41 -12.07 -7.35
C GLU A 372 -2.03 -13.16 -8.34
N ILE A 373 -0.96 -12.89 -9.06
CA ILE A 373 -0.36 -13.80 -10.03
C ILE A 373 0.99 -14.24 -9.49
N HIS A 374 1.17 -15.56 -9.41
CA HIS A 374 2.36 -16.21 -8.88
C HIS A 374 3.03 -17.03 -9.99
N GLN A 375 4.32 -16.81 -10.18
CA GLN A 375 5.21 -17.69 -10.95
C GLN A 375 6.44 -18.01 -10.09
N GLU A 376 7.30 -18.91 -10.57
CA GLU A 376 8.60 -19.13 -9.92
C GLU A 376 9.37 -17.80 -9.79
N GLY A 377 9.72 -17.42 -8.55
CA GLY A 377 10.43 -16.17 -8.26
C GLY A 377 9.65 -14.87 -8.44
N LEU A 378 8.36 -14.91 -8.81
CA LEU A 378 7.55 -13.72 -9.11
C LEU A 378 6.19 -13.74 -8.40
N THR A 379 5.82 -12.59 -7.84
CA THR A 379 4.46 -12.32 -7.38
C THR A 379 4.05 -10.93 -7.82
N LEU A 380 2.91 -10.85 -8.51
CA LEU A 380 2.33 -9.61 -9.02
C LEU A 380 0.94 -9.41 -8.40
N ALA A 381 0.73 -8.25 -7.78
CA ALA A 381 -0.60 -7.72 -7.53
C ALA A 381 -1.17 -7.20 -8.85
N TRP A 382 -2.40 -7.59 -9.16
CA TRP A 382 -3.07 -7.31 -10.41
C TRP A 382 -4.41 -6.65 -10.16
N GLN A 383 -4.75 -5.62 -10.95
CA GLN A 383 -6.11 -5.13 -11.10
C GLN A 383 -6.40 -4.87 -12.58
N GLY A 384 -7.61 -5.17 -13.05
CA GLY A 384 -8.04 -4.79 -14.38
C GLY A 384 -9.55 -4.57 -14.42
N ARG A 385 -10.03 -3.53 -15.09
CA ARG A 385 -11.46 -3.28 -15.21
C ARG A 385 -11.78 -2.36 -16.36
N VAL A 386 -13.05 -2.27 -16.72
CA VAL A 386 -13.54 -1.21 -17.60
C VAL A 386 -13.80 0.06 -16.78
N ILE A 387 -13.23 1.18 -17.24
CA ILE A 387 -13.48 2.53 -16.72
C ILE A 387 -13.80 3.42 -17.90
N ASP A 388 -15.00 3.99 -17.92
CA ASP A 388 -15.52 4.78 -19.05
C ASP A 388 -15.42 4.01 -20.39
N ASN A 389 -14.63 4.51 -21.33
CA ASN A 389 -14.36 3.91 -22.64
C ASN A 389 -12.98 3.24 -22.73
N MET A 390 -12.41 2.83 -21.59
CA MET A 390 -11.09 2.24 -21.49
C MET A 390 -11.12 0.91 -20.75
N ILE A 391 -10.28 -0.02 -21.20
CA ILE A 391 -9.89 -1.19 -20.42
C ILE A 391 -8.59 -0.81 -19.70
N PHE A 392 -8.66 -0.76 -18.37
CA PHE A 392 -7.51 -0.58 -17.50
C PHE A 392 -6.96 -1.95 -17.08
N ILE A 393 -5.63 -2.10 -17.10
CA ILE A 393 -4.91 -3.21 -16.45
C ILE A 393 -3.69 -2.63 -15.75
N GLY A 394 -3.54 -2.89 -14.46
CA GLY A 394 -2.32 -2.61 -13.71
C GLY A 394 -1.75 -3.89 -13.12
N ALA A 395 -0.43 -4.01 -13.18
CA ALA A 395 0.32 -4.99 -12.41
C ALA A 395 1.45 -4.30 -11.65
N ALA A 396 1.66 -4.71 -10.41
CA ALA A 396 2.77 -4.26 -9.59
C ALA A 396 3.36 -5.45 -8.85
N GLY A 397 4.68 -5.51 -8.79
CA GLY A 397 5.39 -6.66 -8.23
C GLY A 397 6.79 -6.76 -8.82
N ALA A 398 7.56 -7.73 -8.34
CA ALA A 398 9.03 -7.76 -8.42
C ALA A 398 9.72 -6.68 -7.56
N LYS A 399 10.79 -7.09 -6.89
CA LYS A 399 11.48 -6.27 -5.89
C LYS A 399 12.96 -6.45 -5.99
N SER A 400 13.67 -5.32 -5.88
CA SER A 400 15.11 -5.31 -5.87
C SER A 400 15.61 -4.46 -4.71
N PHE A 401 16.62 -4.94 -4.00
CA PHE A 401 17.34 -4.20 -2.99
C PHE A 401 18.01 -2.98 -3.63
N SER A 402 17.67 -1.79 -3.14
CA SER A 402 18.19 -0.52 -3.66
C SER A 402 18.84 0.33 -2.57
N SER A 403 18.83 -0.11 -1.30
CA SER A 403 19.36 0.66 -0.18
C SER A 403 18.74 2.07 -0.11
N ASP A 404 19.56 3.10 0.01
CA ASP A 404 19.20 4.50 -0.02
C ASP A 404 19.21 5.12 -1.43
N GLN A 405 19.49 4.33 -2.47
CA GLN A 405 19.49 4.80 -3.85
C GLN A 405 18.06 4.98 -4.38
N LYS A 406 17.87 6.00 -5.21
CA LYS A 406 16.58 6.31 -5.83
C LYS A 406 16.50 5.65 -7.21
N PRO A 407 15.68 4.60 -7.39
CA PRO A 407 15.60 3.90 -8.66
C PRO A 407 14.94 4.79 -9.72
N HIS A 408 15.26 4.50 -10.98
CA HIS A 408 14.71 5.18 -12.15
C HIS A 408 14.08 4.18 -13.11
N LYS A 409 12.94 4.55 -13.72
CA LYS A 409 12.18 3.63 -14.58
C LYS A 409 12.98 3.12 -15.78
N ASP A 410 14.03 3.84 -16.17
CA ASP A 410 14.85 3.51 -17.34
C ASP A 410 16.08 2.65 -17.05
N GLN A 411 16.30 2.25 -15.80
CA GLN A 411 17.31 1.23 -15.45
C GLN A 411 16.90 -0.14 -16.02
N ALA A 412 17.86 -1.02 -16.33
CA ALA A 412 17.58 -2.27 -17.02
C ALA A 412 16.68 -3.18 -16.18
N PHE A 413 16.93 -3.25 -14.85
CA PHE A 413 16.05 -4.00 -13.95
C PHE A 413 14.58 -3.57 -14.09
N ALA A 414 14.32 -2.26 -14.22
CA ALA A 414 12.96 -1.75 -14.27
C ALA A 414 12.29 -2.09 -15.61
N ARG A 415 13.02 -1.90 -16.72
CA ARG A 415 12.58 -2.26 -18.07
C ARG A 415 12.31 -3.76 -18.20
N ASN A 416 13.21 -4.60 -17.70
CA ASN A 416 13.09 -6.05 -17.74
C ASN A 416 11.86 -6.53 -16.95
N ASN A 417 11.66 -6.01 -15.74
CA ASN A 417 10.50 -6.37 -14.93
C ASN A 417 9.18 -5.83 -15.50
N ASN A 418 9.17 -4.65 -16.12
CA ASN A 418 7.97 -4.17 -16.82
C ASN A 418 7.66 -5.00 -18.08
N LEU A 419 8.67 -5.46 -18.82
CA LEU A 419 8.48 -6.39 -19.94
C LEU A 419 7.95 -7.75 -19.47
N LEU A 420 8.45 -8.24 -18.33
CA LEU A 420 7.93 -9.44 -17.68
C LEU A 420 6.44 -9.26 -17.30
N GLN A 421 6.09 -8.14 -16.67
CA GLN A 421 4.69 -7.80 -16.36
C GLN A 421 3.81 -7.78 -17.61
N LEU A 422 4.28 -7.15 -18.70
CA LEU A 422 3.55 -7.12 -19.97
C LEU A 422 3.35 -8.52 -20.56
N ASN A 423 4.37 -9.39 -20.48
CA ASN A 423 4.27 -10.78 -20.94
C ASN A 423 3.29 -11.59 -20.08
N VAL A 424 3.32 -11.45 -18.76
CA VAL A 424 2.33 -12.07 -17.88
C VAL A 424 0.91 -11.59 -18.22
N MET A 425 0.74 -10.29 -18.50
CA MET A 425 -0.55 -9.77 -18.95
C MET A 425 -1.01 -10.40 -20.27
N ASN A 426 -0.09 -10.60 -21.22
CA ASN A 426 -0.39 -11.23 -22.51
C ASN A 426 -0.72 -12.72 -22.38
N GLU A 427 -0.08 -13.43 -21.45
CA GLU A 427 -0.35 -14.85 -21.20
C GLU A 427 -1.73 -15.10 -20.61
N ILE A 428 -2.21 -14.18 -19.78
CA ILE A 428 -3.52 -14.30 -19.12
C ILE A 428 -4.64 -13.71 -19.99
N LEU A 429 -4.42 -12.52 -20.60
CA LEU A 429 -5.41 -11.77 -21.36
C LEU A 429 -4.91 -11.40 -22.76
N PRO A 430 -4.54 -12.36 -23.62
CA PRO A 430 -3.93 -12.10 -24.92
C PRO A 430 -4.83 -11.24 -25.82
N GLN A 431 -6.14 -11.44 -25.77
CA GLN A 431 -7.08 -10.65 -26.59
C GLN A 431 -7.09 -9.16 -26.23
N ILE A 432 -6.92 -8.81 -24.95
CA ILE A 432 -6.87 -7.40 -24.51
C ILE A 432 -5.54 -6.78 -24.95
N ILE A 433 -4.44 -7.51 -24.81
CA ILE A 433 -3.12 -7.03 -25.26
C ILE A 433 -3.06 -6.91 -26.79
N SER A 434 -3.73 -7.81 -27.52
CA SER A 434 -3.88 -7.72 -28.97
C SER A 434 -4.61 -6.44 -29.41
N ILE A 435 -5.62 -6.01 -28.65
CA ILE A 435 -6.31 -4.72 -28.90
C ILE A 435 -5.35 -3.56 -28.66
N ALA A 436 -4.55 -3.60 -27.59
CA ALA A 436 -3.59 -2.55 -27.26
C ALA A 436 -2.51 -2.37 -28.36
N LEU A 437 -2.01 -3.48 -28.91
CA LEU A 437 -0.94 -3.47 -29.92
C LEU A 437 -1.45 -3.43 -31.37
N GLY A 438 -2.75 -3.64 -31.60
CA GLY A 438 -3.35 -3.65 -32.94
C GLY A 438 -2.98 -4.87 -33.80
N ARG A 439 -2.52 -5.95 -33.18
CA ARG A 439 -2.11 -7.21 -33.82
C ARG A 439 -2.42 -8.40 -32.92
N ASN A 440 -2.55 -9.61 -33.47
CA ASN A 440 -2.71 -10.81 -32.62
C ASN A 440 -1.41 -11.08 -31.83
N THR A 441 -1.53 -11.29 -30.53
CA THR A 441 -0.44 -11.54 -29.58
C THR A 441 -0.56 -12.89 -28.85
N GLU A 442 -1.63 -13.65 -29.10
CA GLU A 442 -1.85 -14.94 -28.46
C GLU A 442 -0.69 -15.91 -28.71
N GLY A 443 -0.19 -16.53 -27.64
CA GLY A 443 0.94 -17.47 -27.69
C GLY A 443 2.30 -16.84 -28.01
N GLN A 444 2.41 -15.51 -28.10
CA GLN A 444 3.64 -14.81 -28.42
C GLN A 444 4.32 -14.25 -27.18
N GLN A 445 5.65 -14.29 -27.16
CA GLN A 445 6.46 -13.53 -26.23
C GLN A 445 6.65 -12.12 -26.78
N LEU A 446 6.24 -11.13 -25.99
CA LEU A 446 6.35 -9.71 -26.32
C LEU A 446 7.77 -9.21 -26.03
N THR A 447 8.16 -8.18 -26.78
CA THR A 447 9.51 -7.64 -26.85
C THR A 447 9.61 -6.25 -26.21
N ALA A 448 10.83 -5.73 -26.06
CA ALA A 448 11.05 -4.37 -25.57
C ALA A 448 10.44 -3.32 -26.52
N GLU A 449 10.45 -3.58 -27.83
CA GLU A 449 9.84 -2.74 -28.85
C GLU A 449 8.33 -2.62 -28.67
N ASP A 450 7.65 -3.71 -28.29
CA ASP A 450 6.21 -3.69 -27.99
C ASP A 450 5.90 -2.77 -26.79
N LEU A 451 6.72 -2.86 -25.73
CA LEU A 451 6.56 -2.02 -24.55
C LEU A 451 6.81 -0.54 -24.88
N ILE A 452 7.83 -0.24 -25.67
CA ILE A 452 8.15 1.12 -26.14
C ILE A 452 7.00 1.68 -26.98
N GLN A 453 6.46 0.88 -27.90
CA GLN A 453 5.32 1.28 -28.72
C GLN A 453 4.10 1.64 -27.85
N LEU A 454 3.79 0.84 -26.83
CA LEU A 454 2.68 1.13 -25.91
C LEU A 454 2.90 2.43 -25.12
N GLU A 455 4.12 2.70 -24.66
CA GLU A 455 4.45 3.97 -24.00
C GLU A 455 4.31 5.17 -24.94
N GLN A 456 4.85 5.06 -26.16
CA GLN A 456 4.80 6.12 -27.17
C GLN A 456 3.36 6.45 -27.59
N ASN A 457 2.49 5.45 -27.60
CA ASN A 457 1.06 5.62 -27.89
C ASN A 457 0.25 6.11 -26.68
N GLY A 458 0.88 6.32 -25.52
CA GLY A 458 0.20 6.73 -24.29
C GLY A 458 -0.72 5.66 -23.71
N ILE A 459 -0.53 4.39 -24.09
CA ILE A 459 -1.29 3.25 -23.56
C ILE A 459 -0.62 2.73 -22.29
N ALA A 460 0.71 2.57 -22.30
CA ALA A 460 1.47 2.09 -21.15
C ALA A 460 2.04 3.22 -20.32
N GLU A 461 1.97 3.07 -19.00
CA GLU A 461 2.64 3.90 -18.01
C GLU A 461 3.49 3.01 -17.11
N ARG A 462 4.80 3.28 -17.07
CA ARG A 462 5.76 2.58 -16.20
C ARG A 462 6.13 3.45 -15.03
N TRP A 463 6.20 2.84 -13.85
CA TRP A 463 6.65 3.48 -12.63
C TRP A 463 7.65 2.61 -11.89
N VAL A 464 8.54 3.26 -11.16
CA VAL A 464 9.39 2.62 -10.17
C VAL A 464 9.33 3.41 -8.87
N GLY A 465 9.03 2.70 -7.78
CA GLY A 465 8.91 3.27 -6.45
C GLY A 465 9.83 2.57 -5.45
N ILE A 466 9.97 3.14 -4.26
CA ILE A 466 10.73 2.56 -3.16
C ILE A 466 9.79 2.10 -2.06
N ARG A 467 10.05 0.91 -1.54
CA ARG A 467 9.46 0.37 -0.32
C ARG A 467 10.47 0.51 0.81
N ALA A 468 10.19 1.39 1.76
CA ALA A 468 11.01 1.51 2.95
C ALA A 468 10.70 0.34 3.91
N VAL A 469 11.74 -0.36 4.35
CA VAL A 469 11.65 -1.58 5.17
C VAL A 469 12.68 -1.52 6.29
N ALA A 470 12.28 -1.84 7.52
CA ALA A 470 13.21 -2.05 8.62
C ALA A 470 13.87 -3.45 8.52
N PHE A 471 15.05 -3.64 9.10
CA PHE A 471 15.84 -4.87 8.98
C PHE A 471 15.10 -6.16 9.35
N ASP A 472 14.12 -6.09 10.25
CA ASP A 472 13.30 -7.22 10.71
C ASP A 472 11.99 -7.39 9.92
N GLY A 473 11.73 -6.50 8.95
CA GLY A 473 10.49 -6.45 8.19
C GLY A 473 9.27 -5.96 8.99
N TYR A 474 9.48 -5.49 10.22
CA TYR A 474 8.41 -4.99 11.09
C TYR A 474 8.23 -3.48 10.87
N PRO A 475 6.99 -2.96 10.81
CA PRO A 475 6.78 -1.53 10.63
C PRO A 475 7.30 -0.75 11.84
N THR A 476 7.61 0.53 11.64
CA THR A 476 7.99 1.45 12.72
C THR A 476 6.77 2.31 13.04
N ILE A 477 6.20 2.05 14.22
CA ILE A 477 4.88 2.55 14.62
C ILE A 477 4.94 2.98 16.09
N GLY A 478 4.45 4.19 16.37
CA GLY A 478 4.27 4.68 17.73
C GLY A 478 5.19 5.86 18.05
N ALA A 479 5.50 6.04 19.33
CA ALA A 479 6.27 7.19 19.82
C ALA A 479 7.63 7.28 19.12
N ILE A 480 8.06 8.51 18.82
CA ILE A 480 9.42 8.77 18.34
C ILE A 480 10.30 9.27 19.49
N SER A 481 11.59 9.03 19.35
CA SER A 481 12.62 9.46 20.29
C SER A 481 13.78 10.14 19.55
N ASN A 482 14.58 10.87 20.31
CA ASN A 482 15.86 11.41 19.89
C ASN A 482 16.91 11.15 21.00
N SER A 483 18.11 11.72 20.87
CA SER A 483 19.18 11.58 21.87
C SER A 483 18.81 12.07 23.28
N ASN A 484 17.74 12.86 23.43
CA ASN A 484 17.24 13.40 24.70
C ASN A 484 16.04 12.60 25.26
N GLY A 485 15.61 11.54 24.57
CA GLY A 485 14.52 10.65 25.00
C GLY A 485 13.27 10.75 24.12
N LEU A 486 12.13 10.31 24.68
CA LEU A 486 10.84 10.28 23.98
C LEU A 486 10.30 11.69 23.75
N ILE A 487 9.81 11.93 22.52
CA ILE A 487 9.19 13.21 22.15
C ILE A 487 7.69 13.15 22.49
N SER A 488 7.26 14.02 23.40
CA SER A 488 5.96 13.92 24.07
C SER A 488 4.75 14.15 23.16
N ASN A 489 4.92 14.89 22.07
CA ASN A 489 3.85 15.27 21.16
C ASN A 489 4.06 14.76 19.72
N ALA A 490 4.84 13.69 19.55
CA ALA A 490 5.15 13.18 18.23
C ALA A 490 5.19 11.65 18.13
N ARG A 491 4.84 11.15 16.94
CA ARG A 491 4.85 9.72 16.62
C ARG A 491 5.09 9.45 15.15
N CYS A 492 5.31 8.19 14.80
CA CYS A 492 5.50 7.76 13.42
C CYS A 492 4.60 6.58 13.03
N THR A 493 4.42 6.42 11.72
CA THR A 493 3.78 5.26 11.08
C THR A 493 4.44 5.07 9.71
N THR A 494 5.46 4.23 9.66
CA THR A 494 6.31 4.04 8.47
C THR A 494 6.88 2.62 8.39
N HIS A 495 7.73 2.35 7.40
CA HIS A 495 8.35 1.05 7.13
C HIS A 495 7.36 -0.09 6.87
N LEU A 496 6.21 0.24 6.28
CA LEU A 496 5.17 -0.73 5.91
C LEU A 496 5.54 -1.54 4.65
N GLY A 497 6.74 -1.37 4.07
CA GLY A 497 7.15 -2.14 2.90
C GLY A 497 6.16 -2.05 1.74
N SER A 498 5.53 -3.18 1.38
CA SER A 498 4.52 -3.25 0.29
C SER A 498 3.10 -2.97 0.74
N CYS A 499 2.84 -3.00 2.05
CA CYS A 499 1.48 -3.03 2.59
C CYS A 499 0.97 -1.65 3.02
N GLY A 500 1.62 -0.56 2.61
CA GLY A 500 1.25 0.80 3.02
C GLY A 500 -0.23 1.13 2.82
N ALA A 501 -0.87 0.58 1.77
CA ALA A 501 -2.31 0.72 1.56
C ALA A 501 -3.15 -0.31 2.35
N SER A 502 -2.77 -1.58 2.33
CA SER A 502 -3.52 -2.65 2.98
C SER A 502 -3.52 -2.54 4.50
N PHE A 503 -2.41 -2.12 5.10
CA PHE A 503 -2.21 -2.04 6.56
C PHE A 503 -2.44 -0.64 7.14
N ALA A 504 -2.65 0.39 6.30
CA ALA A 504 -2.80 1.77 6.78
C ALA A 504 -3.82 1.92 7.93
N PRO A 505 -5.06 1.39 7.85
CA PRO A 505 -6.01 1.48 8.95
C PRO A 505 -5.51 0.93 10.28
N ALA A 506 -4.97 -0.30 10.30
CA ALA A 506 -4.50 -0.88 11.56
C ALA A 506 -3.22 -0.21 12.07
N ALA A 507 -2.28 0.12 11.18
CA ALA A 507 -1.04 0.79 11.56
C ALA A 507 -1.31 2.17 12.19
N VAL A 508 -2.24 2.94 11.61
CA VAL A 508 -2.69 4.23 12.16
C VAL A 508 -3.44 4.02 13.48
N HIS A 509 -4.36 3.06 13.53
CA HIS A 509 -5.13 2.75 14.74
C HIS A 509 -4.19 2.47 15.93
N VAL A 510 -3.24 1.53 15.75
CA VAL A 510 -2.24 1.17 16.77
C VAL A 510 -1.33 2.35 17.11
N SER A 511 -0.86 3.12 16.11
CA SER A 511 -0.02 4.30 16.35
C SER A 511 -0.69 5.34 17.24
N ARG A 512 -2.00 5.55 17.07
CA ARG A 512 -2.78 6.52 17.86
C ARG A 512 -2.98 6.09 19.31
N SER A 513 -2.95 4.79 19.60
CA SER A 513 -3.14 4.23 20.95
C SER A 513 -2.04 4.59 21.94
N ILE A 514 -0.88 5.09 21.49
CA ILE A 514 0.20 5.49 22.41
C ILE A 514 -0.18 6.68 23.32
N PHE A 515 -1.16 7.48 22.89
CA PHE A 515 -1.62 8.66 23.62
C PHE A 515 -3.03 8.46 24.21
N SER A 516 -3.63 7.28 24.08
CA SER A 516 -4.89 6.97 24.76
C SER A 516 -4.59 6.52 26.19
N GLN A 517 -5.22 7.18 27.16
CA GLN A 517 -5.20 6.78 28.58
C GLN A 517 -6.17 5.61 28.84
N GLN A 518 -6.34 4.69 27.89
CA GLN A 518 -7.21 3.54 28.09
C GLN A 518 -6.48 2.49 28.93
N ALA A 519 -7.12 2.05 30.02
CA ALA A 519 -6.56 1.08 30.97
C ALA A 519 -6.38 -0.32 30.36
N ASP A 520 -7.05 -0.62 29.25
CA ASP A 520 -7.04 -1.92 28.57
C ASP A 520 -6.61 -1.74 27.10
N ILE A 521 -5.33 -1.53 26.86
CA ILE A 521 -4.78 -1.67 25.49
C ILE A 521 -4.77 -3.17 25.17
N GLU A 522 -5.44 -3.57 24.08
CA GLU A 522 -5.47 -4.98 23.62
C GLU A 522 -4.05 -5.56 23.49
N ASP A 523 -3.87 -6.83 23.85
CA ASP A 523 -2.56 -7.53 23.81
C ASP A 523 -1.85 -7.37 22.46
N LEU A 524 -2.60 -7.50 21.36
CA LEU A 524 -2.08 -7.30 20.00
C LEU A 524 -1.52 -5.88 19.80
N THR A 525 -2.19 -4.85 20.30
CA THR A 525 -1.72 -3.46 20.18
C THR A 525 -0.43 -3.26 20.97
N ASN A 526 -0.33 -3.82 22.17
CA ASN A 526 0.89 -3.77 22.99
C ASN A 526 2.05 -4.50 22.32
N GLU A 527 1.82 -5.69 21.75
CA GLU A 527 2.82 -6.45 21.00
C GLU A 527 3.33 -5.67 19.79
N VAL A 528 2.42 -5.13 18.97
CA VAL A 528 2.78 -4.34 17.77
C VAL A 528 3.59 -3.11 18.16
N LEU A 529 3.19 -2.38 19.21
CA LEU A 529 3.94 -1.23 19.71
C LEU A 529 5.29 -1.62 20.31
N SER A 530 5.39 -2.78 20.96
CA SER A 530 6.64 -3.29 21.52
C SER A 530 7.67 -3.59 20.42
N PHE A 531 7.25 -4.32 19.39
CA PHE A 531 8.09 -4.61 18.24
C PHE A 531 8.31 -3.37 17.38
N GLY A 532 7.33 -2.47 17.27
CA GLY A 532 7.30 -1.31 16.39
C GLY A 532 8.15 -0.10 16.78
N LYS A 533 8.87 -0.12 17.91
CA LYS A 533 9.62 1.03 18.44
C LYS A 533 10.72 1.51 17.50
N THR A 534 11.00 2.81 17.56
CA THR A 534 12.12 3.46 16.85
C THR A 534 13.49 3.04 17.36
N MET A 535 13.63 2.86 18.67
CA MET A 535 14.83 2.35 19.32
C MET A 535 14.74 0.82 19.44
N ARG A 536 15.26 0.09 18.45
CA ARG A 536 15.42 -1.37 18.51
C ARG A 536 16.68 -1.84 17.79
#